data_AF-A0A1H9WDX1-F1
#
_entry.id   AF-A0A1H9WDX1-F1
#
_cell.length_a   1.000
_cell.length_b   1.000
_cell.length_c   1.000
_cell.angle_alpha   90.00
_cell.angle_beta   90.00
_cell.angle_gamma   90.00
#
_symmetry.space_group_name_H-M   'P 1'
#
loop_
_entity.id
_entity.type
_entity.pdbx_description
1 polymer ?
#
loop_
_entity_poly.entity_id
_entity_poly.type
_entity_poly.pdbx_seq_one_letter_code
_entity_poly.pdbx_strand_id
1 'polypeptide(L)'
;MIRSLALVAPLVLVACADGGPRVSRFLEADLSARDAPPDAAPGTCWARETTPALIETVTEQVQVAPAGRAAPATYRTETRQAILRDRDDIWFETPCPEMVTPAFVASLQRALRARGYHRGPVTGEVDDATRRAIRRYQAAQSLHSDALSLAAAKRLGLVAYERDEALAAPSGD
;
A
#
# COMPACT_ATOMS: atom_id res chain seq x y z
N MET A 1 -14.65 29.60 73.86
CA MET A 1 -14.98 29.56 72.42
C MET A 1 -13.71 29.90 71.64
N ILE A 2 -12.95 28.89 71.22
CA ILE A 2 -11.63 29.04 70.59
C ILE A 2 -11.81 29.11 69.07
N ARG A 3 -11.30 30.18 68.45
CA ARG A 3 -11.35 30.46 67.00
C ARG A 3 -10.16 29.79 66.33
N SER A 4 -10.39 28.82 65.46
CA SER A 4 -9.35 28.25 64.59
C SER A 4 -9.49 28.82 63.18
N LEU A 5 -8.59 29.74 62.84
CA LEU A 5 -8.38 30.25 61.49
C LEU A 5 -7.54 29.20 60.72
N ALA A 6 -8.11 28.54 59.74
CA ALA A 6 -7.37 27.67 58.82
C ALA A 6 -6.91 28.50 57.61
N LEU A 7 -5.61 28.78 57.54
CA LEU A 7 -4.95 29.43 56.42
C LEU A 7 -4.65 28.36 55.35
N VAL A 8 -5.35 28.42 54.21
CA VAL A 8 -5.09 27.56 53.05
C VAL A 8 -4.16 28.32 52.09
N ALA A 9 -2.93 27.86 51.95
CA ALA A 9 -1.96 28.39 50.98
C ALA A 9 -2.10 27.65 49.65
N PRO A 10 -2.27 28.34 48.50
CA PRO A 10 -2.36 27.67 47.21
C PRO A 10 -0.96 27.41 46.63
N LEU A 11 -0.71 26.14 46.29
CA LEU A 11 0.47 25.67 45.58
C LEU A 11 0.32 26.07 44.10
N VAL A 12 1.10 27.05 43.62
CA VAL A 12 1.12 27.43 42.20
C VAL A 12 2.12 26.54 41.46
N LEU A 13 1.60 25.63 40.63
CA LEU A 13 2.39 24.83 39.70
C LEU A 13 2.68 25.67 38.44
N VAL A 14 3.97 25.98 38.23
CA VAL A 14 4.50 26.56 37.00
C VAL A 14 4.56 25.46 35.93
N ALA A 15 3.89 25.66 34.81
CA ALA A 15 3.99 24.81 33.61
C ALA A 15 5.14 25.28 32.71
N CYS A 16 5.91 24.34 32.16
CA CYS A 16 6.92 24.62 31.13
C CYS A 16 6.24 25.01 29.81
N ALA A 17 6.68 26.09 29.19
CA ALA A 17 6.28 26.46 27.84
C ALA A 17 7.10 25.64 26.83
N ASP A 18 6.44 24.70 26.14
CA ASP A 18 7.00 23.98 25.00
C ASP A 18 7.13 24.91 23.79
N GLY A 19 8.25 25.64 23.75
CA GLY A 19 8.71 26.45 22.61
C GLY A 19 9.59 25.64 21.66
N GLY A 20 9.10 24.51 21.14
CA GLY A 20 9.78 23.79 20.06
C GLY A 20 9.73 24.60 18.75
N PRO A 21 10.76 24.56 17.89
CA PRO A 21 10.72 25.23 16.59
C PRO A 21 9.56 24.66 15.77
N ARG A 22 8.64 25.55 15.36
CA ARG A 22 7.59 25.22 14.40
C ARG A 22 8.24 24.99 13.04
N VAL A 23 8.68 23.77 12.79
CA VAL A 23 8.98 23.32 11.44
C VAL A 23 7.63 23.29 10.73
N SER A 24 7.38 24.29 9.87
CA SER A 24 6.27 24.24 8.94
C SER A 24 6.41 22.94 8.17
N ARG A 25 5.54 21.97 8.47
CA ARG A 25 5.40 20.77 7.66
C ARG A 25 5.18 21.28 6.24
N PHE A 26 6.09 20.91 5.34
CA PHE A 26 5.88 21.11 3.91
C PHE A 26 4.43 20.70 3.64
N LEU A 27 3.68 21.58 2.97
CA LEU A 27 2.34 21.29 2.50
C LEU A 27 2.50 20.12 1.53
N GLU A 28 2.42 18.90 2.04
CA GLU A 28 2.31 17.70 1.22
C GLU A 28 1.16 18.00 0.28
N ALA A 29 1.44 18.04 -1.03
CA ALA A 29 0.40 18.13 -2.03
C ALA A 29 -0.64 17.09 -1.63
N ASP A 30 -1.92 17.49 -1.62
CA ASP A 30 -3.05 16.62 -1.33
C ASP A 30 -3.10 15.55 -2.44
N LEU A 31 -2.19 14.58 -2.33
CA LEU A 31 -2.18 13.35 -3.07
C LEU A 31 -3.27 12.51 -2.41
N SER A 32 -4.51 12.96 -2.56
CA SER A 32 -5.66 12.15 -2.20
C SER A 32 -5.51 10.89 -3.02
N ALA A 33 -5.09 9.80 -2.36
CA ALA A 33 -4.99 8.51 -2.98
C ALA A 33 -6.39 8.21 -3.51
N ARG A 34 -6.56 8.23 -4.84
CA ARG A 34 -7.84 7.86 -5.44
C ARG A 34 -8.20 6.48 -4.92
N ASP A 35 -9.45 6.28 -4.51
CA ASP A 35 -9.91 4.98 -4.00
C ASP A 35 -10.28 4.02 -5.14
N ALA A 36 -10.26 4.48 -6.40
CA ALA A 36 -10.62 3.72 -7.59
C ALA A 36 -9.96 4.30 -8.87
N PRO A 37 -9.86 3.51 -9.97
CA PRO A 37 -9.43 4.02 -11.26
C PRO A 37 -10.43 5.04 -11.84
N PRO A 38 -10.02 5.91 -12.78
CA PRO A 38 -10.85 7.01 -13.30
C PRO A 38 -12.16 6.58 -13.97
N ASP A 39 -12.23 5.34 -14.45
CA ASP A 39 -13.32 4.73 -15.22
C ASP A 39 -14.08 3.65 -14.41
N ALA A 40 -13.92 3.63 -13.08
CA ALA A 40 -14.60 2.69 -12.21
C ALA A 40 -16.13 2.80 -12.30
N ALA A 41 -16.80 1.66 -12.51
CA ALA A 41 -18.25 1.58 -12.52
C ALA A 41 -18.83 1.91 -11.13
N PRO A 42 -20.00 2.55 -11.04
CA PRO A 42 -20.61 2.89 -9.76
C PRO A 42 -20.93 1.64 -8.94
N GLY A 43 -20.66 1.70 -7.63
CA GLY A 43 -20.88 0.58 -6.70
C GLY A 43 -19.81 -0.51 -6.74
N THR A 44 -18.73 -0.33 -7.51
CA THR A 44 -17.56 -1.22 -7.46
C THR A 44 -16.52 -0.70 -6.48
N CYS A 45 -15.83 -1.62 -5.82
CA CYS A 45 -14.75 -1.29 -4.88
C CYS A 45 -13.43 -1.77 -5.44
N TRP A 46 -12.39 -0.95 -5.26
CA TRP A 46 -11.10 -1.15 -5.90
C TRP A 46 -9.98 -1.15 -4.87
N ALA A 47 -8.96 -1.94 -5.18
CA ALA A 47 -7.69 -1.91 -4.50
C ALA A 47 -6.60 -1.62 -5.53
N ARG A 48 -5.46 -1.14 -5.02
CA ARG A 48 -4.30 -0.80 -5.83
C ARG A 48 -3.08 -1.52 -5.32
N GLU A 49 -2.41 -2.22 -6.21
CA GLU A 49 -1.06 -2.72 -5.99
C GLU A 49 -0.07 -1.81 -6.70
N THR A 50 0.84 -1.21 -5.95
CA THR A 50 1.91 -0.38 -6.52
C THR A 50 3.15 -1.24 -6.77
N THR A 51 3.53 -1.37 -8.03
CA THR A 51 4.84 -1.90 -8.41
C THR A 51 5.89 -0.79 -8.22
N PRO A 52 6.90 -0.98 -7.36
CA PRO A 52 7.89 0.06 -7.09
C PRO A 52 8.79 0.32 -8.30
N ALA A 53 9.26 1.55 -8.42
CA ALA A 53 10.26 1.92 -9.43
C ALA A 53 11.58 1.17 -9.18
N LEU A 54 12.24 0.76 -10.26
CA LEU A 54 13.60 0.22 -10.22
C LEU A 54 14.58 1.35 -10.52
N ILE A 55 15.40 1.72 -9.54
CA ILE A 55 16.37 2.81 -9.64
C ILE A 55 17.77 2.22 -9.53
N GLU A 56 18.67 2.66 -10.42
CA GLU A 56 20.08 2.30 -10.39
C GLU A 56 20.95 3.56 -10.25
N THR A 57 22.06 3.44 -9.53
CA THR A 57 23.09 4.48 -9.47
C THR A 57 24.07 4.27 -10.62
N VAL A 58 24.02 5.14 -11.63
CA VAL A 58 24.85 5.05 -12.83
C VAL A 58 26.01 6.04 -12.71
N THR A 59 27.23 5.54 -12.89
CA THR A 59 28.46 6.35 -12.99
C THR A 59 28.95 6.34 -14.43
N GLU A 60 29.05 7.52 -15.04
CA GLU A 60 29.44 7.71 -16.44
C GLU A 60 30.65 8.65 -16.56
N GLN A 61 31.51 8.42 -17.56
CA GLN A 61 32.58 9.34 -17.93
C GLN A 61 32.08 10.27 -19.04
N VAL A 62 31.66 11.47 -18.68
CA VAL A 62 31.18 12.46 -19.64
C VAL A 62 32.39 13.22 -20.20
N GLN A 63 32.54 13.22 -21.52
CA GLN A 63 33.60 13.99 -22.17
C GLN A 63 33.30 15.48 -22.05
N VAL A 64 34.23 16.22 -21.44
CA VAL A 64 34.11 17.67 -21.25
C VAL A 64 34.88 18.46 -22.32
N ALA A 65 35.91 17.86 -22.92
CA ALA A 65 36.55 18.39 -24.12
C ALA A 65 37.03 17.26 -25.05
N PRO A 66 36.86 17.41 -26.37
CA PRO A 66 37.34 16.43 -27.34
C PRO A 66 38.87 16.42 -27.44
N ALA A 67 39.43 15.34 -27.96
CA ALA A 67 40.86 15.27 -28.25
C ALA A 67 41.24 16.23 -29.38
N GLY A 68 42.34 16.96 -29.20
CA GLY A 68 42.93 17.82 -30.21
C GLY A 68 44.20 17.22 -30.80
N ARG A 69 44.75 17.88 -31.83
CA ARG A 69 45.97 17.41 -32.53
C ARG A 69 47.20 17.25 -31.63
N ALA A 70 47.21 17.93 -30.49
CA ALA A 70 48.32 17.94 -29.52
C ALA A 70 47.87 17.71 -28.06
N ALA A 71 46.61 17.33 -27.82
CA ALA A 71 46.09 17.12 -26.46
C ALA A 71 45.05 15.98 -26.43
N PRO A 72 45.08 15.11 -25.41
CA PRO A 72 44.06 14.08 -25.25
C PRO A 72 42.71 14.69 -24.86
N ALA A 73 41.64 13.93 -25.05
CA ALA A 73 40.32 14.28 -24.55
C ALA A 73 40.33 14.34 -23.01
N THR A 74 39.50 15.23 -22.45
CA THR A 74 39.29 15.31 -21.01
C THR A 74 37.88 14.86 -20.66
N TYR A 75 37.77 14.11 -19.55
CA TYR A 75 36.54 13.50 -19.08
C TYR A 75 36.26 13.93 -17.65
N ARG A 76 34.98 13.90 -17.28
CA ARG A 76 34.49 14.08 -15.92
C ARG A 76 33.65 12.88 -15.54
N THR A 77 33.90 12.35 -14.35
CA THR A 77 33.01 11.36 -13.74
C THR A 77 31.73 12.04 -13.28
N GLU A 78 30.59 11.61 -13.81
CA GLU A 78 29.28 12.01 -13.34
C GLU A 78 28.55 10.81 -12.75
N THR A 79 27.91 10.99 -11.59
CA THR A 79 27.10 9.95 -10.94
C THR A 79 25.69 10.45 -10.81
N ARG A 80 24.72 9.68 -11.30
CA ARG A 80 23.29 10.03 -11.24
C ARG A 80 22.43 8.82 -10.92
N GLN A 81 21.26 9.09 -10.35
CA GLN A 81 20.21 8.10 -10.21
C GLN A 81 19.46 7.98 -11.54
N ALA A 82 19.47 6.79 -12.14
CA ALA A 82 18.71 6.48 -13.34
C ALA A 82 17.51 5.62 -12.95
N ILE A 83 16.31 6.06 -13.32
CA ILE A 83 15.09 5.25 -13.17
C ILE A 83 15.09 4.26 -14.35
N LEU A 84 15.36 2.99 -14.07
CA LEU A 84 15.34 1.91 -15.06
C LEU A 84 13.92 1.45 -15.39
N ARG A 85 13.03 1.54 -14.41
CA ARG A 85 11.60 1.25 -14.56
C ARG A 85 10.84 2.19 -13.66
N ASP A 86 9.82 2.82 -14.23
CA ASP A 86 8.92 3.67 -13.47
C ASP A 86 8.07 2.86 -12.49
N ARG A 87 7.52 3.57 -11.53
CA ARG A 87 6.51 3.04 -10.61
C ARG A 87 5.20 2.92 -11.38
N ASP A 88 4.59 1.74 -11.34
CA ASP A 88 3.30 1.48 -11.96
C ASP A 88 2.25 1.07 -10.92
N ASP A 89 1.01 1.50 -11.12
CA ASP A 89 -0.13 1.17 -10.27
C ASP A 89 -1.06 0.19 -10.99
N ILE A 90 -1.30 -0.98 -10.38
CA ILE A 90 -2.24 -1.99 -10.86
C ILE A 90 -3.54 -1.84 -10.06
N TRP A 91 -4.62 -1.46 -10.75
CA TRP A 91 -5.96 -1.40 -10.17
C TRP A 91 -6.68 -2.73 -10.37
N PHE A 92 -7.37 -3.20 -9.33
CA PHE A 92 -8.21 -4.39 -9.42
C PHE A 92 -9.41 -4.27 -8.48
N GLU A 93 -10.53 -4.86 -8.88
CA GLU A 93 -11.72 -4.92 -8.04
C GLU A 93 -11.47 -5.78 -6.79
N THR A 94 -12.07 -5.39 -5.67
CA THR A 94 -12.05 -6.08 -4.38
C THR A 94 -13.48 -6.19 -3.85
N PRO A 95 -13.81 -7.19 -3.01
CA PRO A 95 -15.05 -7.15 -2.25
C PRO A 95 -15.17 -5.84 -1.47
N CYS A 96 -16.34 -5.20 -1.57
CA CYS A 96 -16.61 -3.96 -0.86
C CYS A 96 -16.58 -4.15 0.67
N PRO A 97 -16.15 -3.12 1.44
CA PRO A 97 -15.95 -3.24 2.89
C PRO A 97 -17.17 -3.79 3.65
N GLU A 98 -18.38 -3.42 3.25
CA GLU A 98 -19.63 -3.87 3.84
C GLU A 98 -19.89 -5.38 3.69
N MET A 99 -19.29 -6.02 2.68
CA MET A 99 -19.35 -7.48 2.50
C MET A 99 -18.29 -8.22 3.32
N VAL A 100 -17.18 -7.56 3.66
CA VAL A 100 -16.03 -8.14 4.35
C VAL A 100 -16.30 -8.21 5.87
N THR A 101 -17.27 -9.05 6.23
CA THR A 101 -17.64 -9.35 7.62
C THR A 101 -16.70 -10.38 8.25
N PRO A 102 -16.68 -10.52 9.58
CA PRO A 102 -15.89 -11.58 10.23
C PRO A 102 -16.26 -13.00 9.76
N ALA A 103 -17.53 -13.24 9.44
CA ALA A 103 -17.98 -14.51 8.86
C ALA A 103 -17.43 -14.74 7.45
N PHE A 104 -17.38 -13.69 6.62
CA PHE A 104 -16.76 -13.72 5.29
C PHE A 104 -15.27 -14.03 5.41
N VAL A 105 -14.55 -13.33 6.30
CA VAL A 105 -13.11 -13.56 6.51
C VAL A 105 -12.84 -14.95 7.06
N ALA A 106 -13.69 -15.47 7.94
CA ALA A 106 -13.56 -16.84 8.41
C ALA A 106 -13.74 -17.86 7.27
N SER A 107 -14.66 -17.61 6.33
CA SER A 107 -14.80 -18.40 5.10
C SER A 107 -13.58 -18.29 4.20
N LEU A 108 -13.02 -17.09 4.03
CA LEU A 108 -11.78 -16.85 3.31
C LEU A 108 -10.61 -17.66 3.89
N GLN A 109 -10.40 -17.58 5.20
CA GLN A 109 -9.35 -18.31 5.90
C GLN A 109 -9.52 -19.84 5.74
N ARG A 110 -10.74 -20.36 5.81
CA ARG A 110 -11.03 -21.78 5.52
C ARG A 110 -10.72 -22.15 4.08
N ALA A 111 -11.15 -21.33 3.11
CA ALA A 111 -10.93 -21.57 1.69
C ALA A 111 -9.44 -21.55 1.31
N LEU A 112 -8.67 -20.61 1.88
CA LEU A 112 -7.21 -20.53 1.75
C LEU A 112 -6.50 -21.71 2.43
N ARG A 113 -6.99 -22.14 3.59
CA ARG A 113 -6.45 -23.32 4.31
C ARG A 113 -6.66 -24.61 3.52
N ALA A 114 -7.85 -24.81 2.96
CA ALA A 114 -8.15 -25.97 2.12
C ALA A 114 -7.23 -26.07 0.89
N ARG A 115 -6.73 -24.93 0.40
CA ARG A 115 -5.79 -24.83 -0.73
C ARG A 115 -4.31 -24.76 -0.29
N GLY A 116 -4.03 -24.89 1.01
CA GLY A 116 -2.66 -24.92 1.54
C GLY A 116 -1.98 -23.55 1.75
N TYR A 117 -2.70 -22.43 1.55
CA TYR A 117 -2.14 -21.07 1.67
C TYR A 117 -2.21 -20.51 3.10
N HIS A 118 -3.16 -20.96 3.91
CA HIS A 118 -3.34 -20.52 5.30
C HIS A 118 -3.11 -21.68 6.29
N ARG A 119 -2.32 -21.46 7.35
CA ARG A 119 -2.00 -22.48 8.36
C ARG A 119 -2.42 -22.09 9.79
N GLY A 120 -2.80 -20.83 10.00
CA GLY A 120 -3.19 -20.31 11.32
C GLY A 120 -4.64 -20.65 11.70
N PRO A 121 -5.07 -20.22 12.90
CA PRO A 121 -6.45 -20.31 13.34
C PRO A 121 -7.40 -19.50 12.45
N VAL A 122 -8.67 -19.91 12.39
CA VAL A 122 -9.71 -19.15 11.70
C VAL A 122 -10.25 -18.12 12.68
N THR A 123 -9.71 -16.90 12.62
CA THR A 123 -10.04 -15.78 13.52
C THR A 123 -11.23 -14.96 13.04
N GLY A 124 -11.53 -14.97 11.74
CA GLY A 124 -12.48 -14.01 11.15
C GLY A 124 -11.93 -12.59 11.05
N GLU A 125 -10.64 -12.38 11.30
CA GLU A 125 -9.97 -11.10 11.18
C GLU A 125 -8.95 -11.13 10.05
N VAL A 126 -8.84 -10.04 9.27
CA VAL A 126 -7.81 -9.91 8.24
C VAL A 126 -6.50 -9.51 8.93
N ASP A 127 -5.85 -10.50 9.55
CA ASP A 127 -4.55 -10.37 10.22
C ASP A 127 -3.39 -10.57 9.23
N ASP A 128 -2.15 -10.44 9.72
CA ASP A 128 -0.97 -10.59 8.86
C ASP A 128 -0.82 -12.01 8.29
N ALA A 129 -1.31 -13.03 9.00
CA ALA A 129 -1.32 -14.39 8.50
C ALA A 129 -2.27 -14.53 7.29
N THR A 130 -3.45 -13.92 7.39
CA THR A 130 -4.46 -13.84 6.34
C THR A 130 -3.95 -13.04 5.15
N ARG A 131 -3.40 -11.84 5.37
CA ARG A 131 -2.76 -11.00 4.32
C ARG A 131 -1.67 -11.75 3.56
N ARG A 132 -0.78 -12.45 4.27
CA ARG A 132 0.26 -13.28 3.63
C ARG A 132 -0.33 -14.44 2.83
N ALA A 133 -1.40 -15.07 3.33
CA ALA A 133 -2.08 -16.16 2.63
C ALA A 133 -2.77 -15.67 1.35
N ILE A 134 -3.45 -14.52 1.40
CA ILE A 134 -4.03 -13.84 0.23
C ILE A 134 -2.94 -13.59 -0.82
N ARG A 135 -1.85 -12.91 -0.44
CA ARG A 135 -0.75 -12.62 -1.37
C ARG A 135 -0.17 -13.87 -2.03
N ARG A 136 0.04 -14.94 -1.27
CA ARG A 136 0.55 -16.21 -1.84
C ARG A 136 -0.44 -16.87 -2.79
N TYR A 137 -1.73 -16.82 -2.48
CA TYR A 137 -2.77 -17.36 -3.36
C TYR A 137 -2.84 -16.61 -4.69
N GLN A 138 -2.73 -15.28 -4.63
CA GLN A 138 -2.83 -14.39 -5.80
C GLN A 138 -1.55 -14.32 -6.64
N ALA A 139 -0.39 -14.65 -6.08
CA ALA A 139 0.88 -14.64 -6.80
C ALA A 139 0.89 -15.57 -8.02
N ALA A 140 0.12 -16.67 -8.00
CA ALA A 140 -0.03 -17.55 -9.17
C ALA A 140 -0.85 -16.92 -10.32
N GLN A 141 -1.50 -15.77 -10.08
CA GLN A 141 -2.19 -14.96 -11.08
C GLN A 141 -1.46 -13.62 -11.31
N SER A 142 -0.15 -13.58 -11.04
CA SER A 142 0.70 -12.39 -11.20
C SER A 142 0.27 -11.16 -10.38
N LEU A 143 -0.52 -11.36 -9.32
CA LEU A 143 -0.95 -10.30 -8.42
C LEU A 143 -0.28 -10.47 -7.05
N HIS A 144 0.59 -9.52 -6.70
CA HIS A 144 1.40 -9.56 -5.47
C HIS A 144 0.79 -8.79 -4.29
N SER A 145 -0.52 -8.51 -4.35
CA SER A 145 -1.22 -7.75 -3.33
C SER A 145 -1.66 -8.59 -2.13
N ASP A 146 -1.76 -7.95 -0.96
CA ASP A 146 -2.34 -8.52 0.25
C ASP A 146 -3.84 -8.21 0.42
N ALA A 147 -4.40 -7.34 -0.42
CA ALA A 147 -5.83 -7.15 -0.60
C ALA A 147 -6.42 -8.28 -1.46
N LEU A 148 -7.62 -8.76 -1.08
CA LEU A 148 -8.30 -9.84 -1.80
C LEU A 148 -8.97 -9.29 -3.05
N SER A 149 -8.52 -9.69 -4.24
CA SER A 149 -9.20 -9.36 -5.48
C SER A 149 -10.57 -10.05 -5.56
N LEU A 150 -11.53 -9.41 -6.23
CA LEU A 150 -12.86 -9.95 -6.48
C LEU A 150 -12.77 -11.24 -7.30
N ALA A 151 -11.85 -11.30 -8.28
CA ALA A 151 -11.55 -12.49 -9.04
C ALA A 151 -11.05 -13.65 -8.16
N ALA A 152 -10.16 -13.38 -7.20
CA ALA A 152 -9.71 -14.37 -6.22
C ALA A 152 -10.86 -14.83 -5.30
N ALA A 153 -11.69 -13.89 -4.82
CA ALA A 153 -12.85 -14.18 -4.00
C ALA A 153 -13.85 -15.11 -4.72
N LYS A 154 -14.11 -14.86 -6.01
CA LYS A 154 -14.94 -15.70 -6.87
C LYS A 154 -14.35 -17.11 -7.05
N ARG A 155 -13.05 -17.22 -7.36
CA ARG A 155 -12.34 -18.53 -7.48
C ARG A 155 -12.30 -19.32 -6.16
N LEU A 156 -12.34 -18.61 -5.02
CA LEU A 156 -12.42 -19.23 -3.69
C LEU A 156 -13.84 -19.66 -3.33
N GLY A 157 -14.85 -19.27 -4.11
CA GLY A 157 -16.28 -19.54 -3.85
C GLY A 157 -16.89 -18.63 -2.78
N LEU A 158 -16.28 -17.47 -2.53
CA LEU A 158 -16.76 -16.51 -1.52
C LEU A 158 -17.74 -15.50 -2.11
N VAL A 159 -17.64 -15.26 -3.41
CA VAL A 159 -18.51 -14.36 -4.18
C VAL A 159 -19.00 -15.13 -5.40
N ALA A 160 -20.29 -14.96 -5.72
CA ALA A 160 -20.86 -15.57 -6.91
C ALA A 160 -20.36 -14.86 -8.18
N TYR A 161 -20.31 -15.59 -9.28
CA TYR A 161 -20.22 -14.97 -10.60
C TYR A 161 -21.58 -14.40 -10.97
N GLU A 162 -21.60 -13.20 -11.54
CA GLU A 162 -22.83 -12.68 -12.13
C GLU A 162 -23.21 -13.56 -13.32
N ARG A 163 -24.52 -13.66 -13.61
CA ARG A 163 -25.01 -14.54 -14.68
C ARG A 163 -24.32 -14.25 -16.01
N ASP A 164 -24.21 -12.98 -16.36
CA ASP A 164 -23.68 -12.55 -17.66
C ASP A 164 -22.17 -12.83 -17.75
N GLU A 165 -21.45 -12.67 -16.64
CA GLU A 165 -20.03 -13.02 -16.52
C GLU A 165 -19.80 -14.54 -16.63
N ALA A 166 -20.67 -15.35 -16.01
CA ALA A 166 -20.59 -16.81 -16.09
C ALA A 166 -20.87 -17.35 -17.49
N LEU A 167 -21.63 -16.60 -18.31
CA LEU A 167 -21.96 -16.94 -19.69
C LEU A 167 -20.95 -16.38 -20.70
N ALA A 168 -20.12 -15.41 -20.30
CA ALA A 168 -19.02 -14.92 -21.12
C ALA A 168 -17.92 -15.98 -21.19
N ALA A 169 -17.53 -16.39 -22.40
CA ALA A 169 -16.35 -17.23 -22.60
C ALA A 169 -15.11 -16.52 -22.01
N PRO A 170 -14.14 -17.26 -21.43
CA PRO A 170 -12.97 -16.62 -20.85
C PRO A 170 -12.25 -15.81 -21.93
N SER A 171 -12.25 -14.48 -21.80
CA SER A 171 -11.35 -13.61 -22.53
C SER A 171 -9.95 -13.92 -22.04
N GLY A 172 -9.24 -14.77 -22.79
CA GLY A 172 -7.84 -15.05 -22.57
C GLY A 172 -7.04 -13.82 -22.96
N ASP A 173 -6.61 -13.07 -21.95
CA ASP A 173 -5.49 -12.14 -22.02
C ASP A 173 -4.24 -12.80 -21.40
#